data_AF-A0A4Q7DRX6-F1
#
_entry.id   AF-A0A4Q7DRX6-F1
#
_cell.length_a   1.000
_cell.length_b   1.000
_cell.length_c   1.000
_cell.angle_alpha   90.00
_cell.angle_beta   90.00
_cell.angle_gamma   90.00
#
_symmetry.space_group_name_H-M   'P 1'
#
loop_
_entity.id
_entity.type
_entity.pdbx_description
1 polymer ?
#
loop_
_entity_poly.entity_id
_entity_poly.type
_entity_poly.pdbx_seq_one_letter_code
_entity_poly.pdbx_strand_id
1 'polypeptide(L)' 'MTRLTKDELQKMIDENPLQSLSSIGEATGNSRVAIEKLLKTYQLDAYRNQKIKRLRGEKARKRRDYQN' A
#
# COMPACT_ATOMS: atom_id res chain seq x y z
N MET A 1 -21.70 -6.01 3.23
CA MET A 1 -20.28 -5.85 2.87
C MET A 1 -20.19 -4.85 1.75
N THR A 2 -19.55 -3.71 1.99
CA THR A 2 -19.32 -2.69 0.95
C THR A 2 -18.21 -3.18 0.03
N ARG A 3 -18.45 -3.19 -1.28
CA ARG A 3 -17.47 -3.69 -2.25
C ARG A 3 -16.40 -2.62 -2.45
N LEU A 4 -15.23 -2.82 -1.84
CA LEU A 4 -14.08 -1.93 -2.00
C LEU A 4 -13.68 -1.88 -3.49
N THR A 5 -13.68 -0.67 -4.05
CA THR A 5 -13.33 -0.46 -5.46
C THR A 5 -11.81 -0.41 -5.67
N LYS A 6 -11.39 -0.53 -6.93
CA LYS A 6 -9.98 -0.39 -7.30
C LYS A 6 -9.41 0.97 -6.90
N ASP A 7 -10.15 2.04 -7.19
CA ASP A 7 -9.69 3.42 -6.96
C ASP A 7 -9.54 3.72 -5.46
N GLU A 8 -10.46 3.24 -4.62
CA GLU A 8 -10.34 3.38 -3.17
C GLU A 8 -9.13 2.64 -2.63
N LEU A 9 -8.92 1.39 -3.04
CA LEU A 9 -7.76 0.60 -2.62
C LEU A 9 -6.45 1.24 -3.10
N GLN A 10 -6.44 1.78 -4.32
CA GLN A 10 -5.28 2.49 -4.86
C GLN A 10 -5.00 3.78 -4.08
N LYS A 11 -6.02 4.56 -3.74
CA LYS A 11 -5.88 5.78 -2.94
C LYS A 11 -5.29 5.49 -1.56
N MET A 12 -5.74 4.42 -0.89
CA MET A 12 -5.15 3.99 0.39
C MET A 12 -3.67 3.61 0.25
N ILE A 13 -3.29 2.94 -0.84
CA ILE A 13 -1.87 2.63 -1.13
C ILE A 13 -1.07 3.90 -1.40
N ASP A 14 -1.67 4.91 -2.04
CA ASP A 14 -0.99 6.17 -2.32
C ASP A 14 -0.78 7.03 -1.08
N GLU A 15 -1.77 7.06 -0.18
CA GLU A 15 -1.69 7.75 1.11
C GLU A 15 -0.65 7.09 2.03
N ASN A 16 -0.68 5.77 2.15
CA ASN A 16 0.29 5.04 2.95
C ASN A 16 0.58 3.63 2.41
N PRO A 17 1.55 3.46 1.51
CA PRO A 17 1.85 2.15 0.93
C PRO A 17 2.48 1.17 1.94
N LEU A 18 2.95 1.67 3.09
CA LEU A 18 3.49 0.85 4.19
C LEU A 18 2.40 0.35 5.15
N GLN A 19 1.16 0.81 5.01
CA GLN A 19 0.05 0.34 5.84
C GLN A 19 -0.15 -1.17 5.68
N SER A 20 -0.45 -1.86 6.78
CA SER A 20 -0.67 -3.31 6.77
C SER A 20 -2.01 -3.65 6.12
N LEU A 21 -2.10 -4.82 5.47
CA LEU A 21 -3.35 -5.27 4.83
C LEU A 21 -4.46 -5.51 5.87
N SER A 22 -4.09 -5.87 7.09
CA SER A 22 -5.06 -6.03 8.19
C SER A 22 -5.67 -4.69 8.58
N SER A 23 -4.87 -3.64 8.70
CA SER A 23 -5.37 -2.28 9.01
C SER A 23 -6.24 -1.71 7.89
N ILE A 24 -5.88 -1.96 6.63
CA ILE A 24 -6.74 -1.61 5.47
C ILE A 24 -8.05 -2.39 5.54
N GLY A 25 -8.00 -3.67 5.91
CA GLY A 25 -9.18 -4.50 6.10
C GLY A 25 -10.09 -3.93 7.19
N GLU A 26 -9.57 -3.65 8.37
CA GLU A 26 -10.30 -3.06 9.50
C GLU A 26 -10.97 -1.74 9.11
N ALA A 27 -10.25 -0.83 8.44
CA ALA A 27 -10.76 0.47 8.02
C ALA A 27 -11.89 0.37 6.95
N THR A 28 -11.89 -0.70 6.15
CA THR A 28 -12.86 -0.89 5.06
C THR A 28 -13.93 -1.92 5.38
N GLY A 29 -13.91 -2.52 6.58
CA GLY A 29 -14.80 -3.62 6.97
C GLY A 29 -14.55 -4.92 6.19
N ASN A 30 -13.35 -5.10 5.65
CA ASN A 30 -12.93 -6.29 4.91
C ASN A 30 -11.94 -7.13 5.73
N SER A 31 -11.88 -8.43 5.47
CA SER A 31 -10.81 -9.25 6.04
C SER A 31 -9.49 -8.98 5.33
N ARG A 32 -8.36 -9.21 6.02
CA ARG A 32 -7.02 -9.16 5.41
C ARG A 32 -6.94 -9.98 4.12
N VAL A 33 -7.55 -11.17 4.11
CA VAL A 33 -7.56 -12.09 2.96
C VAL A 33 -8.38 -11.52 1.81
N ALA A 34 -9.48 -10.82 2.09
CA ALA A 34 -10.25 -10.13 1.06
C ALA A 34 -9.44 -9.00 0.42
N ILE A 35 -8.73 -8.19 1.21
CA ILE A 35 -7.82 -7.16 0.68
C ILE A 35 -6.71 -7.78 -0.18
N GLU A 36 -6.12 -8.89 0.26
CA GLU A 36 -5.10 -9.61 -0.52
C GLU A 36 -5.66 -10.11 -1.87
N LYS A 37 -6.89 -10.62 -1.89
CA LYS A 37 -7.56 -11.01 -3.14
C LYS A 37 -7.81 -9.80 -4.04
N LEU A 38 -8.29 -8.69 -3.50
CA LEU A 38 -8.56 -7.47 -4.27
C LEU A 38 -7.27 -6.87 -4.85
N LEU A 39 -6.16 -6.89 -4.11
CA LEU A 39 -4.85 -6.47 -4.63
C LEU A 39 -4.44 -7.29 -5.87
N LYS A 40 -4.63 -8.61 -5.81
CA LYS A 40 -4.35 -9.51 -6.94
C LYS A 40 -5.31 -9.26 -8.10
N THR A 41 -6.60 -9.17 -7.83
CA THR A 41 -7.66 -8.93 -8.84
C THR A 41 -7.45 -7.60 -9.57
N TYR A 42 -7.07 -6.55 -8.85
CA TYR A 42 -6.84 -5.23 -9.43
C TYR A 42 -5.40 -4.99 -9.90
N GLN A 43 -4.54 -6.00 -9.77
CA GLN A 43 -3.12 -5.97 -10.14
C GLN A 43 -2.33 -4.84 -9.42
N LEU A 44 -2.72 -4.54 -8.17
CA LEU A 44 -2.13 -3.48 -7.35
C LEU A 44 -0.94 -3.96 -6.49
N ASP A 45 -0.66 -5.26 -6.43
CA ASP A 45 0.50 -5.79 -5.71
C ASP A 45 1.84 -5.20 -6.19
N ALA A 46 2.05 -5.21 -7.51
CA ALA A 46 3.25 -4.64 -8.12
C ALA A 46 3.33 -3.12 -7.88
N TYR A 47 2.20 -2.43 -8.01
CA TYR A 47 2.08 -0.99 -7.76
C TYR A 47 2.48 -0.63 -6.32
N ARG A 48 1.89 -1.31 -5.33
CA ARG A 48 2.22 -1.12 -3.91
C ARG A 48 3.70 -1.37 -3.65
N ASN A 49 4.26 -2.46 -4.19
CA ASN A 49 5.67 -2.78 -4.02
C ASN A 49 6.62 -1.72 -4.62
N GLN A 50 6.27 -1.16 -5.78
CA GLN A 50 7.04 -0.06 -6.38
C GLN A 50 7.02 1.19 -5.49
N LYS A 51 5.85 1.56 -4.94
CA LYS A 51 5.71 2.70 -4.00
C LYS A 51 6.55 2.50 -2.74
N ILE A 52 6.51 1.29 -2.15
CA ILE A 52 7.36 0.94 -0.99
C ILE A 52 8.85 1.06 -1.34
N LYS A 53 9.29 0.54 -2.49
CA LYS A 53 10.69 0.63 -2.93
C LYS A 53 11.13 2.08 -3.10
N ARG A 54 10.29 2.92 -3.73
CA ARG A 54 10.57 4.35 -3.93
C ARG A 54 10.75 5.08 -2.59
N LEU A 55 9.84 4.87 -1.64
CA LEU A 55 9.94 5.45 -0.30
C LEU A 55 11.19 5.01 0.46
N ARG A 56 11.53 3.71 0.40
CA ARG A 56 12.75 3.20 1.03
C ARG A 56 14.01 3.78 0.38
N GLY A 57 14.03 3.88 -0.94
CA GLY A 57 15.14 4.49 -1.69
C GLY A 57 15.31 5.99 -1.41
N GLU A 58 14.21 6.75 -1.25
CA GLU A 58 14.27 8.15 -0.86
C GLU A 58 14.80 8.33 0.56
N LYS A 59 14.30 7.54 1.53
CA LYS A 59 14.84 7.54 2.90
C LYS A 59 16.33 7.17 2.95
N ALA A 60 16.77 6.25 2.10
CA ALA A 60 18.18 5.86 2.00
C ALA A 60 19.07 6.93 1.35
N ARG A 61 18.52 7.76 0.45
CA ARG A 61 19.23 8.92 -0.10
C ARG A 61 19.37 10.04 0.94
N LYS A 62 18.28 10.40 1.61
CA LYS A 62 18.28 11.43 2.67
C LYS A 62 19.27 11.14 3.81
N ARG A 63 19.50 9.86 4.16
CA ARG A 63 20.50 9.49 5.18
C ARG A 63 21.95 9.76 4.74
N ARG A 64 22.26 9.64 3.44
CA ARG A 64 23.60 9.89 2.91
C ARG A 64 23.92 11.38 2.88
N ASP A 65 22.94 12.22 2.53
CA ASP A 65 23.12 13.67 2.46
C ASP A 65 23.36 14.31 3.85
N TYR A 66 22.92 13.66 4.93
CA TYR A 66 23.11 14.17 6.31
C TYR A 66 24.43 13.71 6.97
N GLN A 67 25.17 12.80 6.34
CA GLN A 67 26.46 12.29 6.84
C GLN A 67 27.68 12.89 6.12
N ASN A 68 27.48 13.78 5.15
CA ASN A 68 28.55 14.49 4.43
C ASN A 68 28.60 15.96 4.85
#